data_AF-A0A1G1Z6J5-F1
#
_entry.id   AF-A0A1G1Z6J5-F1
#
_cell.length_a   1.000
_cell.length_b   1.000
_cell.length_c   1.000
_cell.angle_alpha   90.00
_cell.angle_beta   90.00
_cell.angle_gamma   90.00
#
_symmetry.space_group_name_H-M   'P 1'
#
loop_
_entity.id
_entity.type
_entity.pdbx_description
1 polymer ?
#
loop_
_entity_poly.entity_id
_entity_poly.type
_entity_poly.pdbx_seq_one_letter_code
_entity_poly.pdbx_strand_id
1 'polypeptide(L)'
;MGSMNFAIGYCLYRAGYECVVFVKRWYGEGLRTIVQKCIAILERLDQTLALKITAKNLIEPLYKDKTFLGYLLGFVLRAGRIIVSVIIYSGVAAVGSIVCFLWLALPLFIVYQIVINYELTGNLL
;
A
#
# COMPACT_ATOMS: atom_id res chain seq x y z
N MET A 1 0.30 -51.99 10.56
CA MET A 1 1.26 -51.05 9.93
C MET A 1 0.64 -50.08 8.91
N GLY A 2 -0.45 -50.40 8.19
CA GLY A 2 -0.97 -49.55 7.10
C GLY A 2 -1.69 -48.25 7.50
N SER A 3 -2.38 -48.22 8.65
CA SER A 3 -3.18 -47.04 9.07
C SER A 3 -2.35 -45.84 9.50
N MET A 4 -1.24 -46.06 10.23
CA MET A 4 -0.35 -44.98 10.68
C MET A 4 0.40 -44.31 9.51
N ASN A 5 0.88 -45.09 8.54
CA ASN A 5 1.55 -44.53 7.36
C ASN A 5 0.59 -43.69 6.50
N PHE A 6 -0.67 -44.11 6.39
CA PHE A 6 -1.71 -43.34 5.71
C PHE A 6 -2.02 -42.02 6.43
N ALA A 7 -2.16 -42.05 7.76
CA ALA A 7 -2.42 -40.86 8.56
C ALA A 7 -1.27 -39.83 8.46
N ILE A 8 -0.01 -40.29 8.54
CA ILE A 8 1.17 -39.43 8.41
C ILE A 8 1.25 -38.81 7.01
N GLY A 9 1.04 -39.61 5.96
CA GLY A 9 1.03 -39.12 4.59
C GLY A 9 -0.04 -38.07 4.33
N TYR A 10 -1.25 -38.29 4.86
CA TYR A 10 -2.34 -37.31 4.78
C TYR A 10 -2.00 -36.00 5.51
N CYS A 11 -1.45 -36.08 6.72
CA CYS A 11 -1.04 -34.90 7.48
C CYS A 11 0.02 -34.08 6.74
N LEU A 12 1.03 -34.73 6.14
CA LEU A 12 2.07 -34.05 5.37
C LEU A 12 1.51 -33.37 4.11
N TYR A 13 0.68 -34.09 3.34
CA TYR A 13 0.00 -33.52 2.17
C TYR A 13 -0.87 -32.32 2.57
N ARG A 14 -1.63 -32.45 3.66
CA ARG A 14 -2.49 -31.39 4.15
C ARG A 14 -1.68 -30.17 4.59
N ALA A 15 -0.59 -30.37 5.33
CA ALA A 15 0.28 -29.27 5.76
C ALA A 15 0.85 -28.49 4.55
N GLY A 16 1.36 -29.20 3.54
CA GLY A 16 1.86 -28.55 2.31
C GLY A 16 0.78 -27.77 1.57
N TYR A 17 -0.44 -28.33 1.46
CA TYR A 17 -1.58 -27.64 0.85
C TYR A 17 -1.94 -26.35 1.59
N GLU A 18 -1.98 -26.39 2.93
CA GLU A 18 -2.27 -25.20 3.74
C GLU A 18 -1.19 -24.12 3.59
N CYS A 19 0.10 -24.49 3.47
CA CYS A 19 1.17 -23.52 3.18
C CYS A 19 0.94 -22.78 1.85
N VAL A 20 0.53 -23.50 0.79
CA VAL A 20 0.24 -22.89 -0.51
C VAL A 20 -0.98 -21.97 -0.44
N VAL A 21 -2.05 -22.42 0.25
CA VAL A 21 -3.25 -21.62 0.47
C VAL A 21 -2.93 -20.36 1.27
N PHE A 22 -2.09 -20.47 2.30
CA PHE A 22 -1.62 -19.35 3.10
C PHE A 22 -0.91 -18.32 2.25
N VAL A 23 0.07 -18.73 1.44
CA VAL A 23 0.80 -17.85 0.51
C VAL A 23 -0.18 -17.16 -0.44
N LYS A 24 -1.09 -17.91 -1.06
CA LYS A 24 -2.07 -17.37 -2.01
C LYS A 24 -2.97 -16.30 -1.36
N ARG A 25 -3.46 -16.55 -0.15
CA ARG A 25 -4.30 -15.60 0.59
C ARG A 25 -3.50 -14.39 1.06
N TRP A 26 -2.27 -14.59 1.52
CA TRP A 26 -1.40 -13.50 1.97
C TRP A 26 -1.11 -12.49 0.85
N TYR A 27 -0.66 -12.99 -0.31
CA TYR A 27 -0.32 -12.15 -1.45
C TYR A 27 -1.55 -11.63 -2.21
N GLY A 28 -2.61 -12.43 -2.32
CA GLY A 28 -3.82 -12.04 -3.03
C GLY A 28 -4.73 -11.14 -2.19
N GLU A 29 -5.33 -11.71 -1.15
CA GLU A 29 -6.37 -11.04 -0.35
C GLU A 29 -5.76 -9.98 0.58
N GLY A 30 -4.60 -10.28 1.19
CA GLY A 30 -3.90 -9.35 2.07
C GLY A 30 -3.46 -8.07 1.36
N LEU A 31 -2.74 -8.21 0.24
CA LEU A 31 -2.31 -7.06 -0.57
C LEU A 31 -3.49 -6.25 -1.08
N ARG A 32 -4.54 -6.92 -1.59
CA ARG A 32 -5.75 -6.25 -2.07
C ARG A 32 -6.40 -5.41 -0.98
N THR A 33 -6.46 -5.92 0.25
CA THR A 33 -7.01 -5.18 1.40
C THR A 33 -6.20 -3.93 1.73
N ILE A 34 -4.87 -4.01 1.70
CA ILE A 34 -3.98 -2.86 1.96
C ILE A 34 -4.15 -1.81 0.87
N VAL A 35 -4.13 -2.22 -0.39
CA VAL A 35 -4.31 -1.32 -1.54
C VAL A 35 -5.68 -0.65 -1.48
N GLN A 36 -6.75 -1.38 -1.19
CA GLN A 36 -8.10 -0.81 -1.05
C GLN A 36 -8.17 0.23 0.08
N LYS A 37 -7.54 -0.04 1.23
CA LYS A 37 -7.45 0.94 2.32
C LYS A 37 -6.66 2.18 1.91
N CYS A 38 -5.54 2.00 1.20
CA CYS A 38 -4.73 3.11 0.70
C CYS A 38 -5.54 3.98 -0.25
N ILE A 39 -6.20 3.38 -1.25
CA ILE A 39 -7.08 4.09 -2.20
C ILE A 39 -8.20 4.83 -1.46
N ALA A 40 -8.87 4.19 -0.50
CA ALA A 40 -9.93 4.84 0.28
C ALA A 40 -9.44 6.05 1.08
N ILE A 41 -8.19 6.02 1.58
CA ILE A 41 -7.57 7.19 2.23
C ILE A 41 -7.31 8.30 1.20
N LEU A 42 -6.77 7.97 0.02
CA LEU A 42 -6.57 8.95 -1.06
C LEU A 42 -7.89 9.58 -1.55
N GLU A 43 -8.96 8.80 -1.63
CA GLU A 43 -10.30 9.31 -2.00
C GLU A 43 -10.86 10.28 -0.95
N ARG A 44 -10.69 9.98 0.34
CA ARG A 44 -11.07 10.90 1.44
C ARG A 44 -10.24 12.19 1.42
N LEU A 45 -8.97 12.09 1.04
CA LEU A 45 -8.13 13.27 0.83
C LEU A 45 -8.60 14.09 -0.38
N ASP A 46 -9.18 13.47 -1.41
CA ASP A 46 -9.69 14.21 -2.58
C ASP A 46 -10.94 15.00 -2.22
N GLN A 47 -11.79 14.41 -1.40
CA GLN A 47 -12.99 15.09 -0.90
C GLN A 47 -12.65 16.33 -0.06
N THR A 48 -11.54 16.32 0.68
CA THR A 48 -11.14 17.44 1.54
C THR A 48 -10.30 18.49 0.80
N LEU A 49 -9.34 18.05 -0.01
CA LEU A 49 -8.44 18.95 -0.74
C LEU A 49 -9.05 19.45 -2.06
N ALA A 50 -10.07 18.77 -2.58
CA ALA A 50 -10.77 19.06 -3.84
C ALA A 50 -9.79 19.43 -4.96
N LEU A 51 -8.71 18.65 -5.08
CA LEU A 51 -7.59 18.95 -5.97
C LEU A 51 -8.06 19.08 -7.41
N LYS A 52 -8.90 18.15 -7.85
CA LYS A 52 -9.45 18.12 -9.21
C LYS A 52 -10.28 19.37 -9.53
N ILE A 53 -11.06 19.85 -8.57
CA ILE A 53 -11.93 21.04 -8.74
C ILE A 53 -11.07 22.30 -8.70
N THR A 54 -10.11 22.37 -7.77
CA THR A 54 -9.20 23.51 -7.60
C THR A 54 -8.29 23.68 -8.81
N ALA A 55 -7.78 22.58 -9.37
CA ALA A 55 -6.98 22.58 -10.59
C ALA A 55 -7.78 23.02 -11.82
N LYS A 56 -9.03 22.56 -11.96
CA LYS A 56 -9.91 22.96 -13.07
C LYS A 56 -10.22 24.47 -13.03
N ASN A 57 -10.36 25.02 -11.83
CA ASN A 57 -10.65 26.44 -11.65
C ASN A 57 -9.38 27.28 -11.47
N LEU A 58 -8.17 26.79 -11.75
CA LEU A 58 -6.92 27.54 -11.47
C LEU A 58 -6.88 28.98 -12.00
N ILE A 59 -7.60 29.22 -13.10
CA ILE A 59 -7.54 30.45 -13.90
C ILE A 59 -8.78 31.34 -13.64
N GLU A 60 -9.78 30.86 -12.89
CA GLU A 60 -11.01 31.62 -12.63
C GLU A 60 -10.75 32.74 -11.58
N PRO A 61 -11.04 34.02 -11.84
CA PRO A 61 -10.83 35.09 -10.87
C PRO A 61 -11.68 34.87 -9.60
N LEU A 62 -11.06 34.97 -8.42
CA LEU A 62 -11.67 34.67 -7.11
C LEU A 62 -12.68 35.74 -6.67
N TYR A 63 -12.42 36.98 -7.08
CA TYR A 63 -13.32 38.12 -6.98
C TYR A 63 -13.53 38.61 -8.41
N LYS A 64 -14.74 39.04 -8.77
CA LYS A 64 -15.09 39.53 -10.12
C LYS A 64 -14.28 40.76 -10.60
N ASP A 65 -13.23 41.14 -9.88
CA ASP A 65 -12.21 42.10 -10.28
C ASP A 65 -11.34 41.54 -11.40
N LYS A 66 -11.53 42.11 -12.60
CA LYS A 66 -10.76 41.79 -13.81
C LYS A 66 -9.43 42.55 -13.89
N THR A 67 -8.88 42.97 -12.76
CA THR A 67 -7.58 43.64 -12.69
C THR A 67 -6.45 42.61 -12.71
N PHE A 68 -5.35 42.92 -13.39
CA PHE A 68 -4.19 42.03 -13.56
C PHE A 68 -3.64 41.52 -12.20
N LEU A 69 -3.65 42.37 -11.18
CA LEU A 69 -3.28 42.05 -9.80
C LEU A 69 -4.22 41.04 -9.12
N GLY A 70 -5.53 41.13 -9.36
CA GLY A 70 -6.53 40.20 -8.81
C GLY A 70 -6.38 38.79 -9.38
N TYR A 71 -5.98 38.69 -10.65
CA TYR A 71 -5.68 37.42 -11.30
C TYR A 71 -4.41 36.77 -10.74
N LEU A 72 -3.35 37.57 -10.56
CA LEU A 72 -2.08 37.09 -10.04
C LEU A 72 -2.20 36.57 -8.61
N LEU A 73 -2.90 37.31 -7.73
CA LEU A 73 -3.12 36.90 -6.35
C LEU A 73 -4.01 35.64 -6.25
N GLY A 74 -5.09 35.56 -7.05
CA GLY A 74 -5.95 34.38 -7.11
C GLY A 74 -5.20 33.13 -7.58
N PHE A 75 -4.32 33.28 -8.57
CA PHE A 75 -3.47 32.21 -9.06
C PHE A 75 -2.47 31.72 -8.01
N VAL A 76 -1.75 32.62 -7.32
CA VAL A 76 -0.76 32.25 -6.29
C VAL A 76 -1.41 31.48 -5.13
N LEU A 77 -2.57 31.92 -4.64
CA LEU A 77 -3.28 31.24 -3.56
C LEU A 77 -3.76 29.84 -3.96
N ARG A 78 -4.29 29.68 -5.18
CA ARG A 78 -4.74 28.36 -5.70
C ARG A 78 -3.56 27.45 -6.05
N ALA A 79 -2.48 27.99 -6.61
CA ALA A 79 -1.26 27.26 -6.88
C ALA A 79 -0.63 26.74 -5.58
N GLY A 80 -0.58 27.56 -4.52
CA GLY A 80 -0.12 27.13 -3.20
C GLY A 80 -0.94 25.95 -2.65
N ARG A 81 -2.27 26.03 -2.73
CA ARG A 81 -3.15 24.92 -2.33
C ARG A 81 -2.89 23.65 -3.12
N ILE A 82 -2.65 23.75 -4.44
CA ILE A 82 -2.34 22.59 -5.29
C ILE A 82 -1.00 21.98 -4.90
N ILE A 83 0.04 22.78 -4.69
CA ILE A 83 1.36 22.31 -4.26
C ILE A 83 1.25 21.54 -2.94
N VAL A 84 0.62 22.14 -1.92
CA VAL A 84 0.41 21.49 -0.62
C VAL A 84 -0.34 20.17 -0.78
N SER A 85 -1.39 20.16 -1.60
CA SER A 85 -2.17 18.96 -1.82
C SER A 85 -1.36 17.87 -2.52
N VAL A 86 -0.59 18.19 -3.57
CA VAL A 86 0.30 17.24 -4.27
C VAL A 86 1.34 16.65 -3.30
N ILE A 87 1.90 17.46 -2.40
CA ILE A 87 2.83 16.99 -1.36
C ILE A 87 2.14 16.00 -0.42
N ILE A 88 0.94 16.31 0.07
CA ILE A 88 0.19 15.40 0.95
C ILE A 88 -0.15 14.09 0.23
N TYR A 89 -0.62 14.17 -1.01
CA TYR A 89 -0.95 13.00 -1.82
C TYR A 89 0.24 12.08 -2.07
N SER A 90 1.37 12.67 -2.49
CA SER A 90 2.60 11.92 -2.72
C SER A 90 3.13 11.30 -1.44
N GLY A 91 3.07 12.02 -0.31
CA GLY A 91 3.44 11.49 1.01
C GLY A 91 2.59 10.28 1.41
N VAL A 92 1.26 10.37 1.28
CA VAL A 92 0.35 9.27 1.64
C VAL A 92 0.53 8.08 0.70
N ALA A 93 0.71 8.32 -0.60
CA ALA A 93 1.00 7.27 -1.57
C ALA A 93 2.35 6.59 -1.30
N ALA A 94 3.38 7.36 -0.90
CA ALA A 94 4.69 6.82 -0.54
C ALA A 94 4.60 5.94 0.71
N VAL A 95 3.93 6.39 1.76
CA VAL A 95 3.69 5.59 2.98
C VAL A 95 2.91 4.32 2.64
N GLY A 96 1.83 4.43 1.86
CA GLY A 96 1.06 3.27 1.40
C GLY A 96 1.91 2.27 0.62
N SER A 97 2.81 2.76 -0.24
CA SER A 97 3.73 1.92 -1.01
C SER A 97 4.74 1.20 -0.10
N ILE A 98 5.31 1.89 0.89
CA ILE A 98 6.23 1.29 1.88
C ILE A 98 5.51 0.17 2.64
N VAL A 99 4.29 0.40 3.10
CA VAL A 99 3.49 -0.62 3.81
C VAL A 99 3.24 -1.83 2.91
N CYS A 100 2.93 -1.63 1.62
CA CYS A 100 2.80 -2.72 0.65
C CYS A 100 4.11 -3.51 0.50
N PHE A 101 5.25 -2.84 0.35
CA PHE A 101 6.55 -3.52 0.23
C PHE A 101 6.91 -4.30 1.49
N LEU A 102 6.70 -3.73 2.67
CA LEU A 102 6.91 -4.41 3.95
C LEU A 102 6.00 -5.65 4.07
N TRP A 103 4.73 -5.55 3.67
CA TRP A 103 3.80 -6.66 3.69
C TRP A 103 4.20 -7.80 2.75
N LEU A 104 4.75 -7.47 1.57
CA LEU A 104 5.27 -8.43 0.61
C LEU A 104 6.58 -9.07 1.07
N ALA A 105 7.42 -8.33 1.80
CA ALA A 105 8.70 -8.78 2.32
C ALA A 105 8.55 -9.74 3.51
N LEU A 106 7.46 -9.65 4.29
CA LEU A 106 7.25 -10.45 5.50
C LEU A 106 7.36 -11.97 5.26
N PRO A 107 6.64 -12.60 4.31
CA PRO A 107 6.75 -14.04 4.08
C PRO A 107 8.14 -14.45 3.59
N LEU A 108 8.78 -13.64 2.75
CA LEU A 108 10.14 -13.87 2.27
C LEU A 108 11.14 -13.84 3.42
N PHE A 109 11.00 -12.87 4.33
CA PHE A 109 11.84 -12.73 5.52
C PHE A 109 11.68 -13.92 6.47
N ILE A 110 10.45 -14.42 6.66
CA ILE A 110 10.19 -15.61 7.48
C ILE A 110 10.89 -16.84 6.88
N VAL A 111 10.79 -17.05 5.56
CA VAL A 111 11.47 -18.16 4.88
C VAL A 111 12.99 -18.03 5.01
N TYR A 112 13.54 -16.83 4.80
CA TYR A 112 14.97 -16.56 4.94
C TYR A 112 15.47 -16.89 6.36
N GLN A 113 14.74 -16.47 7.40
CA GLN A 113 15.07 -16.78 8.80
C GLN A 113 15.03 -18.28 9.10
N ILE A 114 14.09 -19.03 8.51
CA ILE A 114 14.02 -20.48 8.70
C ILE A 114 15.25 -21.17 8.10
N VAL A 115 15.63 -20.79 6.87
CA VAL A 115 16.77 -21.39 6.16
C VAL A 115 18.09 -21.13 6.91
N ILE A 116 18.36 -19.88 7.30
CA ILE A 116 19.63 -19.55 7.95
C ILE A 116 19.78 -20.18 9.34
N ASN A 117 18.68 -20.28 10.12
CA ASN A 117 18.71 -20.97 11.41
C ASN A 117 18.96 -22.48 11.25
N TYR A 118 18.45 -23.09 10.18
CA TYR A 118 18.71 -24.50 9.89
C TYR A 118 20.19 -24.74 9.53
N GLU A 119 20.78 -23.90 8.68
CA GLU A 119 22.21 -23.98 8.34
C GLU A 119 23.13 -23.74 9.53
N LEU A 120 22.79 -22.78 10.40
CA LEU A 120 23.55 -22.53 11.64
C LEU A 120 23.52 -23.72 12.59
N THR A 121 22.36 -24.37 12.74
CA THR A 121 22.21 -25.54 13.62
C THR A 121 22.93 -26.77 13.04
N GLY A 122 22.92 -26.94 11.70
CA GLY A 122 23.63 -28.02 11.02
C GLY A 122 25.16 -27.89 11.05
N ASN A 123 25.70 -26.68 11.23
CA ASN A 123 27.15 -26.46 11.40
C ASN A 123 27.63 -26.63 12.86
N LEU A 124 26.71 -26.71 13.83
CA LEU A 124 27.00 -26.83 15.26
C LEU A 124 26.93 -28.28 15.79
N LEU A 125 26.41 -29.22 14.99
CA LEU A 125 26.38 -30.68 15.25
C LEU A 125 27.46 -31.39 14.44
#